data_AF-A0A8H3QDA5-F1
#
_entry.id   AF-A0A8H3QDA5-F1
#
_cell.length_a   1.000
_cell.length_b   1.000
_cell.length_c   1.000
_cell.angle_alpha   90.00
_cell.angle_beta   90.00
_cell.angle_gamma   90.00
#
_symmetry.space_group_name_H-M   'P 1'
#
loop_
_entity.id
_entity.type
_entity.pdbx_description
1 polymer ?
#
loop_
_entity_poly.entity_id
_entity_poly.type
_entity_poly.pdbx_seq_one_letter_code
_entity_poly.pdbx_strand_id
1 'polypeptide(L)'
;MNMTFVKNSFLYYLNNLLESLDILEGIYSRKKWIFDPLSYLRSELKNVKHEIEIQPRSYCGMVRKIVVASTTSYIITPTIETSNRVIRYFRDKKDHFLRVQFVDEALGKVGSSNDTVNLALYDKVYYTLHHGITIGDRHYEFLAFSASQLRDHSSKYADRMGQCFSSTRAIQRLPINDIKEIPDIVKNGFTFSDGIGNISYSLAKKIAYELDLKTIPSAFQFRMAGYKGVLCQSTTVKENQVQVRPSQHKFESDHNVLEVIRGSKFISAYLNRQTITLLSALGIPDEVFIELKDLRVRELDEMLESEHMALDVLQRNVDEYRISMSLADLVKAGFLKIMIVI
;
A
#
# COMPACT_ATOMS: atom_id res chain seq x y z
N MET A 1 34.26 -21.96 19.00
CA MET A 1 33.21 -22.90 18.56
C MET A 1 33.04 -22.73 17.06
N ASN A 2 33.19 -23.80 16.27
CA ASN A 2 33.30 -23.71 14.80
C ASN A 2 31.98 -23.19 14.19
N MET A 3 31.97 -22.02 13.52
CA MET A 3 30.76 -21.40 12.95
C MET A 3 29.98 -22.35 12.02
N THR A 4 30.68 -23.27 11.37
CA THR A 4 30.12 -24.31 10.49
C THR A 4 29.29 -25.34 11.26
N PHE A 5 29.70 -25.70 12.48
CA PHE A 5 28.99 -26.68 13.33
C PHE A 5 27.71 -26.09 13.93
N VAL A 6 27.74 -24.82 14.34
CA VAL A 6 26.57 -24.09 14.84
C VAL A 6 25.55 -23.93 13.71
N LYS A 7 25.99 -23.57 12.48
CA LYS A 7 25.12 -23.51 11.30
C LYS A 7 24.41 -24.83 11.03
N ASN A 8 25.14 -25.95 10.97
CA ASN A 8 24.56 -27.24 10.63
C ASN A 8 23.59 -27.75 11.71
N SER A 9 23.93 -27.59 12.99
CA SER A 9 23.06 -28.01 14.09
C SER A 9 21.80 -27.16 14.19
N PHE A 10 21.92 -25.83 14.04
CA PHE A 10 20.79 -24.92 14.08
C PHE A 10 19.81 -25.14 12.92
N LEU A 11 20.34 -25.29 11.70
CA LEU A 11 19.53 -25.60 10.51
C LEU A 11 18.89 -26.99 10.62
N TYR A 12 19.59 -27.98 11.16
CA TYR A 12 19.03 -29.31 11.42
C TYR A 12 17.86 -29.23 12.40
N TYR A 13 17.98 -28.48 13.49
CA TYR A 13 16.88 -28.29 14.45
C TYR A 13 15.69 -27.58 13.79
N LEU A 14 15.91 -26.51 13.03
CA LEU A 14 14.84 -25.80 12.33
C LEU A 14 14.11 -26.69 11.31
N ASN A 15 14.85 -27.48 10.52
CA ASN A 15 14.25 -28.33 9.49
C ASN A 15 13.37 -29.45 10.06
N ASN A 16 13.53 -29.78 11.33
CA ASN A 16 12.73 -30.78 12.04
C ASN A 16 11.58 -30.17 12.85
N LEU A 17 11.40 -28.85 12.83
CA LEU A 17 10.32 -28.14 13.54
C LEU A 17 9.20 -27.75 12.58
N LEU A 18 7.99 -28.24 12.85
CA LEU A 18 6.77 -27.87 12.14
C LEU A 18 6.48 -26.36 12.23
N GLU A 19 6.81 -25.74 13.36
CA GLU A 19 6.58 -24.31 13.67
C GLU A 19 7.83 -23.44 13.45
N SER A 20 8.81 -23.95 12.70
CA SER A 20 10.10 -23.27 12.49
C SER A 20 9.95 -21.86 11.92
N LEU A 21 8.97 -21.63 11.05
CA LEU A 21 8.69 -20.32 10.46
C LEU A 21 8.19 -19.33 11.52
N ASP A 22 7.17 -19.69 12.30
CA ASP A 22 6.57 -18.82 13.32
C ASP A 22 7.60 -18.41 14.38
N ILE A 23 8.44 -19.36 14.78
CA ILE A 23 9.53 -19.10 15.73
C ILE A 23 10.55 -18.13 15.12
N LEU A 24 10.98 -18.34 13.87
CA LEU A 24 11.93 -17.43 13.20
C LEU A 24 11.36 -16.03 12.99
N GLU A 25 10.08 -15.91 12.66
CA GLU A 25 9.40 -14.63 12.52
C GLU A 25 9.28 -13.92 13.87
N GLY A 26 8.96 -14.65 14.96
CA GLY A 26 8.99 -14.12 16.32
C GLY A 26 10.39 -13.69 16.77
N ILE A 27 11.42 -14.46 16.41
CA ILE A 27 12.82 -14.10 16.67
C ILE A 27 13.16 -12.77 15.97
N TYR A 28 12.82 -12.63 14.69
CA TYR A 28 13.08 -11.43 13.91
C TYR A 28 12.30 -10.20 14.43
N SER A 29 11.03 -10.36 14.78
CA SER A 29 10.14 -9.25 15.20
C SER A 29 10.67 -8.50 16.43
N ARG A 30 11.43 -9.18 17.29
CA ARG A 30 12.03 -8.61 18.51
C ARG A 30 13.24 -7.70 18.25
N LYS A 31 13.83 -7.71 17.04
CA LYS A 31 14.97 -6.87 16.63
C LYS A 31 16.15 -6.87 17.62
N LYS A 32 16.41 -8.01 18.28
CA LYS A 32 17.52 -8.19 19.23
C LYS A 32 18.67 -8.96 18.59
N TRP A 33 19.90 -8.56 18.93
CA TRP A 33 21.09 -9.32 18.58
C TRP A 33 21.13 -10.63 19.37
N ILE A 34 21.34 -11.74 18.68
CA ILE A 34 21.41 -13.08 19.27
C ILE A 34 22.80 -13.62 19.03
N PHE A 35 23.56 -13.78 20.11
CA PHE A 35 24.94 -14.27 20.07
C PHE A 35 25.01 -15.81 20.12
N ASP A 36 24.01 -16.48 20.72
CA ASP A 36 23.86 -17.94 20.73
C ASP A 36 22.48 -18.37 20.19
N PRO A 37 22.36 -18.61 18.86
CA PRO A 37 21.09 -18.95 18.23
C PRO A 37 20.47 -20.25 18.71
N LEU A 38 21.27 -21.26 19.07
CA LEU A 38 20.77 -22.59 19.47
C LEU A 38 20.11 -22.55 20.84
N SER A 39 20.74 -21.89 21.81
CA SER A 39 20.15 -21.72 23.14
C SER A 39 18.91 -20.83 23.08
N TYR A 40 18.93 -19.78 22.25
CA TYR A 40 17.78 -18.91 22.06
C TYR A 40 16.59 -19.65 21.44
N LEU A 41 16.82 -20.42 20.36
CA LEU A 41 15.78 -21.25 19.74
C LEU A 41 15.15 -22.24 20.74
N ARG A 42 15.99 -22.88 21.58
CA ARG A 42 15.51 -23.78 22.63
C ARG A 42 14.69 -23.07 23.72
N SER A 43 15.01 -21.81 24.03
CA SER A 43 14.19 -21.03 24.97
C SER A 43 12.86 -20.60 24.34
N GLU A 44 12.84 -20.29 23.05
CA GLU A 44 11.62 -19.91 22.33
C GLU A 44 10.66 -21.10 22.20
N LEU A 45 11.18 -22.29 21.92
CA LEU A 45 10.38 -23.54 21.88
C LEU A 45 9.63 -23.82 23.19
N LYS A 46 10.14 -23.36 24.34
CA LYS A 46 9.47 -23.51 25.63
C LYS A 46 8.34 -22.50 25.86
N ASN A 47 8.35 -21.41 25.09
CA ASN A 47 7.47 -20.25 25.26
C ASN A 47 6.48 -20.06 24.10
N VAL A 48 6.44 -21.00 23.13
CA VAL A 48 5.47 -20.95 22.01
C VAL A 48 4.06 -21.03 22.60
N LYS A 49 3.44 -19.87 22.75
CA LYS A 49 1.99 -19.76 22.90
C LYS A 49 1.44 -19.80 21.48
N HIS A 50 0.42 -20.62 21.25
CA HIS A 50 -0.35 -20.54 20.02
C HIS A 50 -1.00 -19.15 19.94
N GLU A 51 -0.33 -18.22 19.28
CA GLU A 51 -0.98 -16.97 18.88
C GLU A 51 -2.04 -17.33 17.84
N ILE A 52 -3.24 -16.81 18.03
CA ILE A 52 -4.35 -17.01 17.09
C ILE A 52 -3.90 -16.37 15.78
N GLU A 53 -3.67 -17.20 14.77
CA GLU A 53 -3.31 -16.77 13.42
C GLU A 53 -4.42 -15.84 12.90
N ILE A 54 -4.16 -14.53 12.87
CA ILE A 54 -5.13 -13.57 12.35
C ILE A 54 -5.17 -13.79 10.85
N GLN A 55 -6.17 -14.54 10.39
CA GLN A 55 -6.38 -14.78 8.97
C GLN A 55 -6.63 -13.43 8.28
N PRO A 56 -5.74 -13.02 7.36
CA PRO A 56 -5.92 -11.77 6.65
C PRO A 56 -7.23 -11.82 5.85
N ARG A 57 -7.93 -10.68 5.76
CA ARG A 57 -9.15 -10.56 4.97
C ARG A 57 -8.89 -11.03 3.53
N SER A 58 -9.89 -11.59 2.87
CA SER A 58 -9.78 -12.23 1.53
C SER A 58 -9.13 -11.38 0.43
N TYR A 59 -9.14 -10.05 0.57
CA TYR A 59 -8.53 -9.11 -0.38
C TYR A 59 -7.08 -8.70 -0.02
N CYS A 60 -6.58 -9.10 1.14
CA CYS A 60 -5.21 -8.88 1.59
C CYS A 60 -4.37 -10.15 1.36
N GLY A 61 -3.07 -9.97 1.17
CA GLY A 61 -2.12 -11.07 1.06
C GLY A 61 -0.81 -10.76 1.79
N MET A 62 -0.14 -11.80 2.24
CA MET A 62 1.23 -11.69 2.74
C MET A 62 2.17 -11.41 1.57
N VAL A 63 2.88 -10.29 1.62
CA VAL A 63 3.84 -9.89 0.59
C VAL A 63 5.25 -10.02 1.15
N ARG A 64 6.07 -10.85 0.50
CA ARG A 64 7.50 -10.96 0.80
C ARG A 64 8.23 -9.73 0.28
N LYS A 65 9.12 -9.15 1.10
CA LYS A 65 9.81 -7.91 0.75
C LYS A 65 11.30 -7.98 1.04
N ILE A 66 12.08 -7.42 0.14
CA ILE A 66 13.51 -7.16 0.32
C ILE A 66 13.78 -5.67 0.12
N VAL A 67 14.66 -5.14 0.96
CA VAL A 67 15.15 -3.77 0.87
C VAL A 67 16.61 -3.83 0.41
N VAL A 68 16.93 -3.15 -0.69
CA VAL A 68 18.27 -3.16 -1.28
C VAL A 68 18.86 -1.75 -1.15
N ALA A 69 19.92 -1.65 -0.35
CA ALA A 69 20.79 -0.48 -0.28
C ALA A 69 22.07 -0.72 -1.10
N SER A 70 22.94 0.29 -1.19
CA SER A 70 24.19 0.21 -1.96
C SER A 70 25.10 -0.92 -1.46
N THR A 71 25.25 -1.04 -0.14
CA THR A 71 26.20 -1.95 0.49
C THR A 71 25.58 -3.26 0.98
N THR A 72 24.26 -3.27 1.24
CA THR A 72 23.59 -4.40 1.90
C THR A 72 22.16 -4.58 1.39
N SER A 73 21.64 -5.79 1.56
CA SER A 73 20.23 -6.11 1.31
C SER A 73 19.60 -6.74 2.55
N TYR A 74 18.40 -6.29 2.90
CA TYR A 74 17.65 -6.70 4.08
C TYR A 74 16.41 -7.47 3.68
N ILE A 75 16.30 -8.73 4.10
CA ILE A 75 15.08 -9.52 3.96
C ILE A 75 14.14 -9.11 5.09
N ILE A 76 12.94 -8.67 4.75
CA ILE A 76 11.94 -8.22 5.71
C ILE A 76 10.89 -9.31 5.87
N THR A 77 10.42 -9.52 7.11
CA THR A 77 9.27 -10.39 7.40
C THR A 77 8.10 -10.02 6.50
N PRO A 78 7.35 -11.00 5.97
CA PRO A 78 6.21 -10.71 5.12
C PRO A 78 5.22 -9.76 5.81
N THR A 79 4.73 -8.78 5.07
CA THR A 79 3.75 -7.81 5.57
C THR A 79 2.40 -8.03 4.89
N ILE A 80 1.32 -7.83 5.63
CA ILE A 80 -0.04 -7.85 5.08
C ILE A 80 -0.22 -6.60 4.22
N GLU A 81 -0.49 -6.78 2.93
CA GLU A 81 -0.82 -5.69 2.01
C GLU A 81 -2.11 -6.00 1.23
N THR A 82 -2.80 -4.97 0.78
CA THR A 82 -3.91 -5.12 -0.18
C THR A 82 -3.38 -5.73 -1.48
N SER A 83 -3.96 -6.86 -1.89
CA SER A 83 -3.53 -7.59 -3.09
C SER A 83 -3.75 -6.79 -4.38
N ASN A 84 -3.09 -7.23 -5.46
CA ASN A 84 -3.29 -6.70 -6.81
C ASN A 84 -3.76 -7.80 -7.77
N ARG A 85 -4.09 -7.42 -9.01
CA ARG A 85 -4.67 -8.33 -10.01
C ARG A 85 -3.76 -9.53 -10.31
N VAL A 86 -2.46 -9.28 -10.43
CA VAL A 86 -1.46 -10.31 -10.75
C VAL A 86 -1.34 -11.33 -9.62
N ILE A 87 -1.22 -10.86 -8.38
CA ILE A 87 -1.12 -11.74 -7.20
C ILE A 87 -2.40 -12.57 -7.02
N ARG A 88 -3.58 -11.98 -7.28
CA ARG A 88 -4.85 -12.72 -7.23
C ARG A 88 -4.98 -13.77 -8.31
N TYR A 89 -4.51 -13.47 -9.53
CA TYR A 89 -4.54 -14.41 -10.64
C TYR A 89 -3.61 -15.61 -10.38
N PHE A 90 -2.41 -15.35 -9.89
CA PHE A 90 -1.40 -16.37 -9.54
C PHE A 90 -1.39 -16.70 -8.04
N ARG A 91 -2.58 -16.86 -7.43
CA ARG A 91 -2.73 -17.10 -5.99
C ARG A 91 -2.01 -18.36 -5.51
N ASP A 92 -1.95 -19.38 -6.37
CA ASP A 92 -1.27 -20.66 -6.18
C ASP A 92 0.27 -20.50 -6.16
N LYS A 93 0.77 -19.40 -6.72
CA LYS A 93 2.19 -19.05 -6.79
C LYS A 93 2.51 -17.75 -6.05
N LYS A 94 1.69 -17.37 -5.06
CA LYS A 94 1.85 -16.10 -4.31
C LYS A 94 3.26 -15.95 -3.71
N ASP A 95 3.87 -17.06 -3.27
CA ASP A 95 5.20 -17.09 -2.68
C ASP A 95 6.35 -16.89 -3.68
N HIS A 96 6.04 -16.89 -4.98
CA HIS A 96 7.00 -16.64 -6.06
C HIS A 96 7.14 -15.15 -6.40
N PHE A 97 6.36 -14.28 -5.74
CA PHE A 97 6.48 -12.84 -5.89
C PHE A 97 7.31 -12.25 -4.75
N LEU A 98 8.26 -11.38 -5.11
CA LEU A 98 9.12 -10.66 -4.19
C LEU A 98 9.04 -9.17 -4.48
N ARG A 99 8.67 -8.38 -3.47
CA ARG A 99 8.68 -6.92 -3.57
C ARG A 99 10.08 -6.39 -3.24
N VAL A 100 10.68 -5.68 -4.17
CA VAL A 100 12.01 -5.05 -4.00
C VAL A 100 11.84 -3.56 -3.77
N GLN A 101 12.47 -3.02 -2.73
CA GLN A 101 12.56 -1.58 -2.50
C GLN A 101 14.02 -1.14 -2.48
N PHE A 102 14.39 -0.23 -3.38
CA PHE A 102 15.70 0.41 -3.37
C PHE A 102 15.68 1.64 -2.46
N VAL A 103 16.68 1.75 -1.59
CA VAL A 103 16.82 2.82 -0.58
C VAL A 103 18.27 3.28 -0.50
N ASP A 104 18.50 4.43 0.12
CA ASP A 104 19.85 4.80 0.56
C ASP A 104 20.26 4.02 1.84
N GLU A 105 21.47 4.24 2.32
CA GLU A 105 21.99 3.57 3.53
C GLU A 105 21.25 3.99 4.82
N ALA A 106 20.56 5.13 4.83
CA ALA A 106 19.72 5.57 5.92
C ALA A 106 18.26 5.04 5.79
N LEU A 107 18.01 4.10 4.87
CA LEU A 107 16.68 3.56 4.54
C LEU A 107 15.71 4.61 3.96
N GLY A 108 16.26 5.74 3.51
CA GLY A 108 15.56 6.84 2.86
C GLY A 108 15.39 6.61 1.36
N LYS A 109 14.74 7.58 0.70
CA LYS A 109 14.63 7.59 -0.76
C LYS A 109 16.01 7.87 -1.35
N VAL A 110 16.42 7.05 -2.31
CA VAL A 110 17.64 7.31 -3.10
C VAL A 110 17.57 8.73 -3.69
N GLY A 111 18.48 9.59 -3.25
CA GLY A 111 18.57 10.98 -3.70
C GLY A 111 19.35 11.14 -5.01
N SER A 112 19.06 12.22 -5.72
CA SER A 112 19.95 12.70 -6.80
C SER A 112 21.21 13.31 -6.18
N SER A 113 22.37 12.95 -6.70
CA SER A 113 23.65 13.59 -6.36
C SER A 113 23.96 14.63 -7.43
N ASN A 114 24.25 15.88 -7.01
CA ASN A 114 24.53 16.97 -7.95
C ASN A 114 25.97 16.95 -8.47
N ASP A 115 26.93 16.42 -7.69
CA ASP A 115 28.37 16.59 -7.98
C ASP A 115 29.17 15.29 -8.13
N THR A 116 28.65 14.14 -7.69
CA THR A 116 29.32 12.83 -7.83
C THR A 116 28.31 11.78 -8.23
N VAL A 117 28.40 11.27 -9.45
CA VAL A 117 27.57 10.14 -9.89
C VAL A 117 27.81 8.98 -8.93
N ASN A 118 26.79 8.63 -8.15
CA ASN A 118 26.88 7.51 -7.20
C ASN A 118 26.77 6.18 -7.96
N LEU A 119 27.80 5.89 -8.78
CA LEU A 119 27.87 4.76 -9.70
C LEU A 119 27.63 3.44 -8.97
N ALA A 120 28.18 3.27 -7.76
CA ALA A 120 27.98 2.06 -6.98
C ALA A 120 26.49 1.78 -6.66
N LEU A 121 25.70 2.81 -6.34
CA LEU A 121 24.27 2.66 -6.10
C LEU A 121 23.53 2.33 -7.41
N TYR A 122 23.86 3.03 -8.49
CA TYR A 122 23.28 2.76 -9.81
C TYR A 122 23.62 1.35 -10.30
N ASP A 123 24.87 0.92 -10.18
CA ASP A 123 25.36 -0.40 -10.53
C ASP A 123 24.65 -1.46 -9.70
N LYS A 124 24.43 -1.22 -8.40
CA LYS A 124 23.68 -2.16 -7.56
C LYS A 124 22.22 -2.28 -8.00
N VAL A 125 21.54 -1.17 -8.26
CA VAL A 125 20.16 -1.18 -8.75
C VAL A 125 20.07 -1.85 -10.11
N TYR A 126 20.92 -1.44 -11.05
CA TYR A 126 21.00 -1.98 -12.41
C TYR A 126 21.30 -3.48 -12.40
N TYR A 127 22.32 -3.90 -11.65
CA TYR A 127 22.70 -5.30 -11.51
C TYR A 127 21.55 -6.13 -10.94
N THR A 128 20.87 -5.63 -9.90
CA THR A 128 19.73 -6.31 -9.28
C THR A 128 18.56 -6.48 -10.26
N LEU A 129 18.28 -5.45 -11.07
CA LEU A 129 17.22 -5.50 -12.08
C LEU A 129 17.56 -6.43 -13.24
N HIS A 130 18.83 -6.47 -13.68
CA HIS A 130 19.27 -7.27 -14.82
C HIS A 130 19.57 -8.74 -14.48
N HIS A 131 20.19 -9.00 -13.33
CA HIS A 131 20.63 -10.34 -12.93
C HIS A 131 19.71 -10.98 -11.90
N GLY A 132 18.70 -10.26 -11.39
CA GLY A 132 17.77 -10.77 -10.40
C GLY A 132 18.37 -10.91 -9.00
N ILE A 133 17.64 -11.62 -8.14
CA ILE A 133 17.99 -11.88 -6.74
C ILE A 133 17.80 -13.36 -6.43
N THR A 134 18.82 -14.02 -5.90
CA THR A 134 18.71 -15.41 -5.43
C THR A 134 18.54 -15.45 -3.91
N ILE A 135 17.48 -16.12 -3.44
CA ILE A 135 17.22 -16.36 -2.01
C ILE A 135 16.99 -17.86 -1.83
N GLY A 136 17.87 -18.52 -1.09
CA GLY A 136 17.82 -19.97 -0.93
C GLY A 136 17.99 -20.68 -2.27
N ASP A 137 17.02 -21.54 -2.61
CA ASP A 137 16.93 -22.30 -3.85
C ASP A 137 16.20 -21.55 -4.98
N ARG A 138 15.72 -20.33 -4.72
CA ARG A 138 14.89 -19.59 -5.68
C ARG A 138 15.60 -18.39 -6.27
N HIS A 139 15.48 -18.25 -7.59
CA HIS A 139 15.92 -17.07 -8.34
C HIS A 139 14.71 -16.20 -8.71
N TYR A 140 14.80 -14.90 -8.42
CA TYR A 140 13.77 -13.91 -8.70
C TYR A 140 14.26 -12.96 -9.79
N GLU A 141 13.51 -12.89 -10.89
CA GLU A 141 13.78 -11.97 -12.00
C GLU A 141 12.88 -10.75 -11.95
N PHE A 142 13.33 -9.65 -12.55
CA PHE A 142 12.54 -8.44 -12.62
C PHE A 142 11.28 -8.65 -13.47
N LEU A 143 10.12 -8.42 -12.86
CA LEU A 143 8.83 -8.54 -13.52
C LEU A 143 8.25 -7.19 -13.96
N ALA A 144 8.12 -6.26 -13.01
CA ALA A 144 7.51 -4.96 -13.25
C ALA A 144 7.76 -3.98 -12.10
N PHE A 145 7.61 -2.70 -12.39
CA PHE A 145 7.51 -1.66 -11.37
C PHE A 145 6.10 -1.62 -10.76
N SER A 146 6.02 -1.23 -9.49
CA SER A 146 4.74 -0.97 -8.85
C SER A 146 4.07 0.26 -9.45
N ALA A 147 2.74 0.27 -9.50
CA ALA A 147 1.96 1.37 -10.09
C ALA A 147 2.28 2.75 -9.47
N SER A 148 2.68 2.77 -8.20
CA SER A 148 3.01 3.97 -7.45
C SER A 148 4.37 4.56 -7.82
N GLN A 149 5.29 3.74 -8.33
CA GLN A 149 6.65 4.13 -8.75
C GLN A 149 6.69 4.68 -10.18
N LEU A 150 5.71 4.32 -11.01
CA LEU A 150 5.60 4.75 -12.41
C LEU A 150 4.91 6.13 -12.57
N ARG A 151 4.87 6.96 -11.53
CA ARG A 151 4.09 8.21 -11.58
C ARG A 151 4.82 9.39 -12.23
N ASP A 152 6.15 9.33 -12.29
CA ASP A 152 6.99 10.42 -12.80
C ASP A 152 7.82 9.93 -14.00
N HIS A 153 7.67 10.59 -15.15
CA HIS A 153 8.50 10.39 -16.36
C HIS A 153 8.61 8.93 -16.89
N SER A 154 7.52 8.16 -16.80
CA SER A 154 7.43 6.80 -17.32
C SER A 154 6.95 6.74 -18.77
N SER A 155 7.26 5.63 -19.45
CA SER A 155 6.70 5.38 -20.78
C SER A 155 5.22 4.95 -20.67
N LYS A 156 4.41 5.32 -21.67
CA LYS A 156 2.98 4.98 -21.71
C LYS A 156 2.74 3.48 -21.57
N TYR A 157 3.61 2.64 -22.13
CA TYR A 157 3.50 1.18 -22.05
C TYR A 157 3.75 0.66 -20.63
N ALA A 158 4.83 1.12 -19.97
CA ALA A 158 5.12 0.75 -18.60
C ALA A 158 3.97 1.13 -17.65
N ASP A 159 3.36 2.30 -17.83
CA ASP A 159 2.18 2.74 -17.07
C ASP A 159 0.96 1.83 -17.25
N ARG A 160 0.80 1.22 -18.42
CA ARG A 160 -0.30 0.28 -18.67
C ARG A 160 -0.03 -1.05 -17.98
N MET A 161 1.20 -1.56 -18.04
CA MET A 161 1.60 -2.75 -17.28
C MET A 161 1.41 -2.55 -15.77
N GLY A 162 1.82 -1.39 -15.25
CA GLY A 162 1.70 -1.04 -13.83
C GLY A 162 0.27 -1.04 -13.30
N GLN A 163 -0.76 -0.87 -14.14
CA GLN A 163 -2.15 -0.88 -13.68
C GLN A 163 -2.56 -2.20 -13.03
N CYS A 164 -2.06 -3.33 -13.53
CA CYS A 164 -2.34 -4.66 -12.99
C CYS A 164 -1.71 -4.88 -11.59
N PHE A 165 -0.64 -4.14 -11.27
CA PHE A 165 0.05 -4.18 -9.99
C PHE A 165 -0.49 -3.21 -8.95
N SER A 166 -1.56 -2.50 -9.29
CA SER A 166 -2.15 -1.58 -8.33
C SER A 166 -2.91 -2.36 -7.25
N SER A 167 -2.71 -1.98 -6.00
CA SER A 167 -3.50 -2.48 -4.88
C SER A 167 -4.97 -2.13 -5.11
N THR A 168 -5.80 -3.16 -5.22
CA THR A 168 -7.23 -3.04 -5.50
C THR A 168 -7.99 -4.15 -4.82
N ARG A 169 -9.27 -3.90 -4.52
CA ARG A 169 -10.19 -4.90 -3.99
C ARG A 169 -11.05 -5.41 -5.15
N ALA A 170 -10.89 -6.69 -5.48
CA ALA A 170 -11.76 -7.34 -6.47
C ALA A 170 -13.15 -7.50 -5.85
N ILE A 171 -14.16 -6.89 -6.45
CA ILE A 171 -15.52 -6.88 -5.89
C ILE A 171 -16.34 -7.99 -6.54
N GLN A 172 -16.51 -7.90 -7.86
CA GLN A 172 -17.42 -8.78 -8.56
C GLN A 172 -16.95 -8.96 -10.00
N ARG A 173 -17.11 -10.18 -10.52
CA ARG A 173 -17.10 -10.41 -11.96
C ARG A 173 -18.43 -9.95 -12.51
N LEU A 174 -18.41 -8.87 -13.29
CA LEU A 174 -19.61 -8.37 -13.93
C LEU A 174 -19.86 -9.18 -15.20
N PRO A 175 -21.12 -9.59 -15.48
CA PRO A 175 -21.50 -10.07 -16.80
C PRO A 175 -21.15 -9.02 -17.87
N ILE A 176 -20.70 -9.47 -19.05
CA ILE A 176 -20.32 -8.56 -20.15
C ILE A 176 -21.47 -7.63 -20.52
N ASN A 177 -22.72 -8.13 -20.49
CA ASN A 177 -23.93 -7.37 -20.80
C ASN A 177 -24.17 -6.18 -19.83
N ASP A 178 -23.56 -6.22 -18.65
CA ASP A 178 -23.67 -5.18 -17.64
C ASP A 178 -22.55 -4.14 -17.75
N ILE A 179 -21.66 -4.24 -18.74
CA ILE A 179 -20.64 -3.24 -19.08
C ILE A 179 -21.03 -2.61 -20.41
N LYS A 180 -21.34 -1.31 -20.40
CA LYS A 180 -21.71 -0.58 -21.61
C LYS A 180 -20.74 0.57 -21.87
N GLU A 181 -20.20 0.64 -23.08
CA GLU A 181 -19.45 1.83 -23.49
C GLU A 181 -20.41 2.92 -23.98
N ILE A 182 -20.22 4.15 -23.50
CA ILE A 182 -20.96 5.36 -23.89
C ILE A 182 -19.99 6.43 -24.38
N PRO A 183 -20.39 7.30 -25.33
CA PRO A 183 -19.49 8.31 -25.90
C PRO A 183 -19.08 9.35 -24.86
N ASP A 184 -17.88 9.90 -24.96
CA ASP A 184 -17.46 11.04 -24.13
C ASP A 184 -18.34 12.29 -24.35
N ILE A 185 -18.52 13.09 -23.29
CA ILE A 185 -19.22 14.37 -23.33
C ILE A 185 -18.22 15.40 -23.84
N VAL A 186 -18.37 15.78 -25.11
CA VAL A 186 -17.48 16.75 -25.78
C VAL A 186 -18.25 18.03 -26.08
N LYS A 187 -17.68 19.19 -25.72
CA LYS A 187 -18.20 20.51 -26.06
C LYS A 187 -17.07 21.42 -26.48
N ASN A 188 -17.22 22.10 -27.62
CA ASN A 188 -16.20 22.99 -28.19
C ASN A 188 -14.80 22.35 -28.33
N GLY A 189 -14.75 21.05 -28.66
CA GLY A 189 -13.49 20.31 -28.81
C GLY A 189 -12.85 19.84 -27.49
N PHE A 190 -13.42 20.18 -26.34
CA PHE A 190 -12.92 19.72 -25.03
C PHE A 190 -13.77 18.57 -24.48
N THR A 191 -13.10 17.58 -23.89
CA THR A 191 -13.74 16.43 -23.25
C THR A 191 -14.03 16.74 -21.78
N PHE A 192 -15.31 16.80 -21.40
CA PHE A 192 -15.78 17.12 -20.04
C PHE A 192 -15.98 15.89 -19.16
N SER A 193 -15.93 14.68 -19.76
CA SER A 193 -16.08 13.40 -19.06
C SER A 193 -14.79 12.59 -19.02
N ASP A 194 -13.62 13.23 -19.18
CA ASP A 194 -12.34 12.52 -19.28
C ASP A 194 -12.09 11.69 -18.02
N GLY A 195 -12.05 10.38 -18.21
CA GLY A 195 -11.79 9.44 -17.12
C GLY A 195 -13.01 9.13 -16.24
N ILE A 196 -14.22 9.60 -16.57
CA ILE A 196 -15.42 9.46 -15.73
C ILE A 196 -16.52 8.66 -16.43
N GLY A 197 -16.93 7.56 -15.79
CA GLY A 197 -18.04 6.69 -16.19
C GLY A 197 -19.16 6.71 -15.16
N ASN A 198 -20.19 5.89 -15.39
CA ASN A 198 -21.34 5.78 -14.50
C ASN A 198 -21.46 4.40 -13.86
N ILE A 199 -22.05 4.34 -12.67
CA ILE A 199 -22.40 3.10 -11.98
C ILE A 199 -23.82 3.15 -11.44
N SER A 200 -24.52 2.02 -11.47
CA SER A 200 -25.86 1.92 -10.88
C SER A 200 -25.81 2.02 -9.35
N TYR A 201 -26.89 2.51 -8.75
CA TYR A 201 -27.03 2.56 -7.29
C TYR A 201 -26.92 1.16 -6.65
N SER A 202 -27.54 0.14 -7.25
CA SER A 202 -27.46 -1.24 -6.77
C SER A 202 -26.05 -1.80 -6.74
N LEU A 203 -25.26 -1.55 -7.78
CA LEU A 203 -23.89 -2.02 -7.82
C LEU A 203 -23.02 -1.23 -6.83
N ALA A 204 -23.23 0.09 -6.71
CA ALA A 204 -22.58 0.90 -5.68
C ALA A 204 -22.89 0.39 -4.26
N LYS A 205 -24.14 0.01 -3.98
CA LYS A 205 -24.56 -0.57 -2.70
C LYS A 205 -23.89 -1.92 -2.43
N LYS A 206 -23.80 -2.79 -3.44
CA LYS A 206 -23.06 -4.07 -3.34
C LYS A 206 -21.58 -3.84 -3.06
N ILE A 207 -20.94 -2.93 -3.79
CA ILE A 207 -19.56 -2.53 -3.55
C ILE A 207 -19.39 -2.04 -2.11
N ALA A 208 -20.27 -1.17 -1.61
CA ALA A 208 -20.18 -0.65 -0.25
C ALA A 208 -20.27 -1.76 0.82
N TYR A 209 -21.14 -2.75 0.61
CA TYR A 209 -21.27 -3.92 1.47
C TYR A 209 -20.00 -4.80 1.46
N GLU A 210 -19.52 -5.18 0.27
CA GLU A 210 -18.27 -5.95 0.10
C GLU A 210 -17.05 -5.20 0.64
N LEU A 211 -17.09 -3.87 0.57
CA LEU A 211 -16.03 -3.01 1.07
C LEU A 211 -16.08 -2.80 2.60
N ASP A 212 -17.13 -3.26 3.29
CA ASP A 212 -17.41 -3.00 4.72
C ASP A 212 -17.42 -1.48 5.03
N LEU A 213 -18.12 -0.72 4.18
CA LEU A 213 -18.26 0.74 4.29
C LEU A 213 -19.55 1.09 5.05
N LYS A 214 -19.44 2.07 5.95
CA LYS A 214 -20.59 2.58 6.72
C LYS A 214 -21.63 3.29 5.86
N THR A 215 -21.20 3.88 4.75
CA THR A 215 -22.04 4.64 3.82
C THR A 215 -21.74 4.19 2.39
N ILE A 216 -22.69 4.42 1.48
CA ILE A 216 -22.54 4.10 0.05
C ILE A 216 -21.85 5.30 -0.63
N PRO A 217 -20.61 5.16 -1.14
CA PRO A 217 -19.89 6.26 -1.78
C PRO A 217 -20.53 6.69 -3.10
N SER A 218 -20.63 7.99 -3.37
CA SER A 218 -21.17 8.53 -4.62
C SER A 218 -20.24 8.33 -5.83
N ALA A 219 -18.94 8.16 -5.59
CA ALA A 219 -17.98 7.85 -6.64
C ALA A 219 -16.96 6.79 -6.20
N PHE A 220 -16.42 6.04 -7.15
CA PHE A 220 -15.41 5.03 -6.92
C PHE A 220 -14.27 5.17 -7.92
N GLN A 221 -13.03 5.17 -7.42
CA GLN A 221 -11.88 5.01 -8.28
C GLN A 221 -11.72 3.51 -8.59
N PHE A 222 -11.69 3.14 -9.87
CA PHE A 222 -11.78 1.75 -10.30
C PHE A 222 -10.73 1.37 -11.34
N ARG A 223 -10.58 0.06 -11.51
CA ARG A 223 -9.94 -0.61 -12.65
C ARG A 223 -10.81 -1.76 -13.10
N MET A 224 -10.94 -1.97 -14.40
CA MET A 224 -11.67 -3.10 -14.97
C MET A 224 -11.17 -3.32 -16.39
N ALA A 225 -10.78 -4.54 -16.77
CA ALA A 225 -10.09 -4.80 -18.04
C ALA A 225 -8.92 -3.81 -18.24
N GLY A 226 -8.90 -3.12 -19.38
CA GLY A 226 -8.04 -1.96 -19.64
C GLY A 226 -8.70 -0.60 -19.40
N TYR A 227 -9.86 -0.53 -18.77
CA TYR A 227 -10.48 0.71 -18.31
C TYR A 227 -9.93 1.14 -16.95
N LYS A 228 -9.62 2.43 -16.84
CA LYS A 228 -9.17 3.09 -15.61
C LYS A 228 -9.84 4.45 -15.49
N GLY A 229 -10.32 4.78 -14.30
CA GLY A 229 -10.85 6.10 -14.02
C GLY A 229 -11.67 6.16 -12.73
N VAL A 230 -12.74 6.94 -12.79
CA VAL A 230 -13.75 7.08 -11.74
C VAL A 230 -15.11 6.64 -12.29
N LEU A 231 -15.90 5.95 -11.47
CA LEU A 231 -17.32 5.70 -11.70
C LEU A 231 -18.14 6.54 -10.73
N CYS A 232 -19.05 7.36 -11.25
CA CYS A 232 -19.98 8.14 -10.45
C CYS A 232 -21.37 7.49 -10.47
N GLN A 233 -22.06 7.48 -9.34
CA GLN A 233 -23.42 6.99 -9.28
C GLN A 233 -24.32 7.81 -10.20
N SER A 234 -25.20 7.13 -10.95
CA SER A 234 -26.18 7.76 -11.82
C SER A 234 -27.54 7.09 -11.70
N THR A 235 -28.58 7.91 -11.69
CA THR A 235 -29.98 7.47 -11.65
C THR A 235 -30.49 6.95 -13.00
N THR A 236 -29.75 7.17 -14.08
CA THR A 236 -30.14 6.78 -15.44
C THR A 236 -29.55 5.44 -15.88
N VAL A 237 -28.72 4.82 -15.03
CA VAL A 237 -28.05 3.55 -15.32
C VAL A 237 -28.93 2.39 -14.86
N LYS A 238 -29.02 1.34 -15.69
CA LYS A 238 -29.77 0.13 -15.35
C LYS A 238 -29.18 -0.54 -14.11
N GLU A 239 -30.00 -1.29 -13.40
CA GLU A 239 -29.58 -2.10 -12.26
C GLU A 239 -28.38 -3.00 -12.60
N ASN A 240 -27.41 -3.10 -11.68
CA ASN A 240 -26.13 -3.82 -11.82
C ASN A 240 -25.20 -3.40 -12.98
N GLN A 241 -25.49 -2.31 -13.69
CA GLN A 241 -24.68 -1.89 -14.84
C GLN A 241 -23.57 -0.89 -14.47
N VAL A 242 -22.46 -0.99 -15.22
CA VAL A 242 -21.40 0.02 -15.33
C VAL A 242 -21.39 0.59 -16.74
N GLN A 243 -21.24 1.91 -16.85
CA GLN A 243 -21.03 2.58 -18.13
C GLN A 243 -19.64 3.20 -18.18
N VAL A 244 -18.83 2.77 -19.14
CA VAL A 244 -17.46 3.27 -19.36
C VAL A 244 -17.39 4.15 -20.59
N ARG A 245 -16.31 4.92 -20.75
CA ARG A 245 -16.10 5.82 -21.89
C ARG A 245 -14.78 5.55 -22.62
N PRO A 246 -14.63 5.96 -23.89
CA PRO A 246 -13.38 5.86 -24.63
C PRO A 246 -12.19 6.48 -23.90
N SER A 247 -12.37 7.64 -23.26
CA SER A 247 -11.35 8.30 -22.43
C SER A 247 -10.83 7.42 -21.29
N GLN A 248 -11.62 6.45 -20.80
CA GLN A 248 -11.21 5.51 -19.76
C GLN A 248 -10.46 4.29 -20.32
N HIS A 249 -10.65 3.95 -21.60
CA HIS A 249 -10.07 2.79 -22.24
C HIS A 249 -8.57 2.99 -22.54
N LYS A 250 -7.72 2.12 -21.98
CA LYS A 250 -6.27 2.27 -22.04
C LYS A 250 -5.56 1.20 -22.85
N PHE A 251 -6.15 0.00 -22.95
CA PHE A 251 -5.65 -1.16 -23.72
C PHE A 251 -6.72 -2.25 -23.79
N GLU A 252 -6.69 -3.08 -24.82
CA GLU A 252 -7.62 -4.19 -25.02
C GLU A 252 -7.41 -5.30 -23.96
N SER A 253 -8.50 -5.86 -23.42
CA SER A 253 -8.44 -6.96 -22.45
C SER A 253 -9.80 -7.64 -22.27
N ASP A 254 -9.78 -8.98 -22.16
CA ASP A 254 -10.97 -9.80 -21.88
C ASP A 254 -11.33 -9.91 -20.38
N HIS A 255 -10.61 -9.18 -19.51
CA HIS A 255 -10.73 -9.32 -18.07
C HIS A 255 -11.88 -8.51 -17.46
N ASN A 256 -12.96 -9.18 -17.07
CA ASN A 256 -14.22 -8.54 -16.66
C ASN A 256 -14.47 -8.44 -15.14
N VAL A 257 -13.40 -8.38 -14.33
CA VAL A 257 -13.54 -8.16 -12.89
C VAL A 257 -13.44 -6.66 -12.59
N LEU A 258 -14.46 -6.14 -11.92
CA LEU A 258 -14.46 -4.78 -11.39
C LEU A 258 -13.62 -4.74 -10.11
N GLU A 259 -12.58 -3.92 -10.14
CA GLU A 259 -11.66 -3.74 -9.03
C GLU A 259 -11.77 -2.31 -8.51
N VAL A 260 -12.08 -2.16 -7.23
CA VAL A 260 -12.22 -0.85 -6.59
C VAL A 260 -10.95 -0.53 -5.81
N ILE A 261 -10.44 0.67 -6.03
CA ILE A 261 -9.29 1.21 -5.27
C ILE A 261 -9.81 1.85 -4.00
N ARG A 262 -10.75 2.79 -4.16
CA ARG A 262 -11.34 3.56 -3.06
C ARG A 262 -12.69 4.14 -3.47
N GLY A 263 -13.57 4.29 -2.49
CA GLY A 263 -14.77 5.11 -2.61
C GLY A 263 -14.50 6.57 -2.23
N SER A 264 -15.35 7.47 -2.69
CA SER A 264 -15.39 8.86 -2.27
C SER A 264 -15.59 8.96 -0.75
N LYS A 265 -14.73 9.74 -0.10
CA LYS A 265 -14.79 10.01 1.34
C LYS A 265 -14.33 11.45 1.58
N PHE A 266 -14.90 12.12 2.58
CA PHE A 266 -14.36 13.38 3.07
C PHE A 266 -12.98 13.15 3.69
N ILE A 267 -12.00 13.93 3.26
CA ILE A 267 -10.63 13.91 3.80
C ILE A 267 -10.24 15.32 4.17
N SER A 268 -9.50 15.46 5.28
CA SER A 268 -8.88 16.73 5.65
C SER A 268 -7.89 17.15 4.55
N ALA A 269 -7.99 18.39 4.10
CA ALA A 269 -7.06 18.98 3.14
C ALA A 269 -5.97 19.75 3.90
N TYR A 270 -4.75 19.69 3.37
CA TYR A 270 -3.61 20.39 3.93
C TYR A 270 -2.92 21.21 2.83
N LEU A 271 -2.37 22.36 3.22
CA LEU A 271 -1.53 23.15 2.34
C LEU A 271 -0.18 22.46 2.20
N ASN A 272 0.17 22.07 0.97
CA ASN A 272 1.51 21.64 0.65
C ASN A 272 2.37 22.86 0.25
N ARG A 273 3.70 22.66 0.26
CA ARG A 273 4.66 23.73 -0.05
C ARG A 273 4.39 24.38 -1.42
N GLN A 274 4.04 23.59 -2.43
CA GLN A 274 3.80 24.08 -3.79
C GLN A 274 2.58 25.01 -3.86
N THR A 275 1.50 24.64 -3.18
CA THR A 275 0.29 25.46 -3.08
C THR A 275 0.57 26.76 -2.30
N ILE A 276 1.34 26.68 -1.21
CA ILE A 276 1.75 27.87 -0.44
C ILE A 276 2.53 28.83 -1.34
N THR A 277 3.54 28.33 -2.06
CA THR A 277 4.33 29.16 -2.99
C THR A 277 3.47 29.82 -4.06
N LEU A 278 2.51 29.08 -4.64
CA LEU A 278 1.59 29.63 -5.64
C LEU A 278 0.71 30.74 -5.04
N LEU A 279 0.14 30.51 -3.86
CA LEU A 279 -0.76 31.47 -3.21
C LEU A 279 -0.01 32.73 -2.74
N SER A 280 1.20 32.59 -2.21
CA SER A 280 2.10 33.70 -1.88
C SER A 280 2.42 34.53 -3.14
N ALA A 281 2.76 33.86 -4.26
CA ALA A 281 3.01 34.54 -5.54
C ALA A 281 1.76 35.25 -6.11
N LEU A 282 0.55 34.80 -5.77
CA LEU A 282 -0.71 35.44 -6.12
C LEU A 282 -1.08 36.60 -5.17
N GLY A 283 -0.25 36.91 -4.17
CA GLY A 283 -0.38 38.07 -3.30
C GLY A 283 -1.00 37.81 -1.94
N ILE A 284 -1.14 36.54 -1.51
CA ILE A 284 -1.51 36.25 -0.11
C ILE A 284 -0.30 36.54 0.79
N PRO A 285 -0.43 37.38 1.83
CA PRO A 285 0.68 37.70 2.74
C PRO A 285 1.23 36.44 3.43
N ASP A 286 2.56 36.37 3.56
CA ASP A 286 3.23 35.20 4.11
C ASP A 286 2.88 34.94 5.57
N GLU A 287 2.52 36.00 6.31
CA GLU A 287 2.08 35.95 7.70
C GLU A 287 0.88 35.01 7.89
N VAL A 288 -0.04 34.95 6.92
CA VAL A 288 -1.20 34.05 6.96
C VAL A 288 -0.76 32.58 7.02
N PHE A 289 0.27 32.20 6.24
CA PHE A 289 0.77 30.83 6.24
C PHE A 289 1.55 30.51 7.52
N ILE A 290 2.27 31.50 8.07
CA ILE A 290 2.99 31.35 9.33
C ILE A 290 1.99 31.13 10.47
N GLU A 291 0.92 31.93 10.55
CA GLU A 291 -0.14 31.78 11.54
C GLU A 291 -0.84 30.43 11.44
N LEU A 292 -1.17 29.96 10.23
CA LEU A 292 -1.77 28.63 10.01
C LEU A 292 -0.82 27.50 10.45
N LYS A 293 0.48 27.63 10.17
CA LYS A 293 1.50 26.67 10.59
C LYS A 293 1.60 26.64 12.12
N ASP A 294 1.67 27.81 12.76
CA ASP A 294 1.77 27.91 14.23
C ASP A 294 0.51 27.39 14.93
N LEU A 295 -0.68 27.66 14.38
CA LEU A 295 -1.92 27.06 14.86
C LEU A 295 -1.85 25.52 14.80
N ARG A 296 -1.37 24.97 13.68
CA ARG A 296 -1.31 23.51 13.52
C ARG A 296 -0.29 22.86 14.45
N VAL A 297 0.83 23.53 14.73
CA VAL A 297 1.82 23.07 15.72
C VAL A 297 1.19 23.02 17.11
N ARG A 298 0.49 24.08 17.53
CA ARG A 298 -0.22 24.09 18.83
C ARG A 298 -1.24 22.97 18.96
N GLU A 299 -2.04 22.71 17.91
CA GLU A 299 -3.00 21.60 17.91
C GLU A 299 -2.33 20.22 18.05
N LEU A 300 -1.12 20.05 17.50
CA LEU A 300 -0.35 18.81 17.62
C LEU A 300 0.26 18.65 19.01
N ASP A 301 0.74 19.73 19.61
CA ASP A 301 1.25 19.71 20.99
C ASP A 301 0.13 19.40 21.99
N GLU A 302 -1.03 20.04 21.84
CA GLU A 302 -2.22 19.77 22.67
C GLU A 302 -2.72 18.33 22.54
N MET A 303 -2.49 17.69 21.39
CA MET A 303 -2.87 16.28 21.16
C MET A 303 -2.16 15.32 22.14
N LEU A 304 -0.98 15.69 22.63
CA LEU A 304 -0.20 14.85 23.55
C LEU A 304 -0.71 14.92 24.98
N GLU A 305 -1.39 16.01 25.34
CA GLU A 305 -1.84 16.28 26.72
C GLU A 305 -3.35 16.13 26.88
N SER A 306 -4.13 16.42 25.83
CA SER A 306 -5.59 16.44 25.86
C SER A 306 -6.18 15.23 25.14
N GLU A 307 -6.86 14.37 25.93
CA GLU A 307 -7.60 13.22 25.42
C GLU A 307 -8.64 13.62 24.37
N HIS A 308 -9.33 14.74 24.57
CA HIS A 308 -10.32 15.23 23.62
C HIS A 308 -9.69 15.63 22.28
N MET A 309 -8.58 16.38 22.32
CA MET A 309 -7.87 16.80 21.10
C MET A 309 -7.23 15.61 20.38
N ALA A 310 -6.68 14.65 21.13
CA ALA A 310 -6.18 13.39 20.60
C ALA A 310 -7.26 12.64 19.82
N LEU A 311 -8.45 12.49 20.40
CA LEU A 311 -9.56 11.79 19.74
C LEU A 311 -10.03 12.52 18.49
N ASP A 312 -10.18 13.84 18.54
CA ASP A 312 -10.61 14.64 17.39
C ASP A 312 -9.60 14.55 16.22
N VAL A 313 -8.30 14.69 16.50
CA VAL A 313 -7.26 14.58 15.47
C VAL A 313 -7.19 13.16 14.89
N LEU A 314 -7.22 12.12 15.72
CA LEU A 314 -7.16 10.72 15.27
C LEU A 314 -8.37 10.31 14.44
N GLN A 315 -9.57 10.78 14.81
CA GLN A 315 -10.81 10.48 14.10
C GLN A 315 -10.98 11.29 12.82
N ARG A 316 -10.37 12.48 12.70
CA ARG A 316 -10.32 13.23 11.43
C ARG A 316 -9.35 12.59 10.43
N ASN A 317 -8.33 11.89 10.91
CA ASN A 317 -7.25 11.33 10.09
C ASN A 317 -7.32 9.79 9.98
N VAL A 318 -8.50 9.25 9.68
CA VAL A 318 -8.67 7.79 9.50
C VAL A 318 -7.97 7.29 8.26
N ASP A 319 -6.90 6.54 8.48
CA ASP A 319 -6.14 5.81 7.47
C ASP A 319 -6.91 4.60 6.92
N GLU A 320 -6.43 4.05 5.81
CA GLU A 320 -7.05 2.92 5.10
C GLU A 320 -7.13 1.64 5.96
N TYR A 321 -6.17 1.45 6.87
CA TYR A 321 -6.08 0.31 7.77
C TYR A 321 -6.78 0.57 9.11
N ARG A 322 -7.38 1.75 9.29
CA ARG A 322 -8.06 2.21 10.51
C ARG A 322 -7.16 2.18 11.76
N ILE A 323 -5.84 2.26 11.60
CA ILE A 323 -4.88 2.35 12.71
C ILE A 323 -5.21 3.55 13.60
N SER A 324 -5.56 4.69 13.04
CA SER A 324 -5.92 5.88 13.82
C SER A 324 -7.16 5.64 14.68
N MET A 325 -8.10 4.79 14.25
CA MET A 325 -9.26 4.40 15.05
C MET A 325 -8.85 3.48 16.20
N SER A 326 -7.94 2.53 15.95
CA SER A 326 -7.38 1.70 17.02
C SER A 326 -6.61 2.54 18.06
N LEU A 327 -5.82 3.52 17.61
CA LEU A 327 -5.17 4.48 18.50
C LEU A 327 -6.20 5.31 19.27
N ALA A 328 -7.28 5.76 18.62
CA ALA A 328 -8.35 6.49 19.30
C ALA A 328 -9.03 5.62 20.37
N ASP A 329 -9.20 4.33 20.13
CA ASP A 329 -9.75 3.41 21.14
C ASP A 329 -8.78 3.17 22.30
N LEU A 330 -7.46 3.15 22.06
CA LEU A 330 -6.45 3.16 23.12
C LEU A 330 -6.51 4.45 23.94
N VAL A 331 -6.66 5.60 23.29
CA VAL A 331 -6.82 6.89 23.99
C VAL A 331 -8.06 6.86 24.89
N LYS A 332 -9.21 6.39 24.38
CA LYS A 332 -10.46 6.20 25.18
C LYS A 332 -10.28 5.21 26.34
N ALA A 333 -9.42 4.21 26.18
CA ALA A 333 -9.10 3.26 27.22
C ALA A 333 -8.10 3.81 28.27
N GLY A 334 -7.72 5.09 28.17
CA GLY A 334 -6.91 5.79 29.17
C GLY A 334 -5.40 5.69 28.95
N PHE A 335 -4.94 5.10 27.84
CA PHE A 335 -3.51 4.89 27.59
C PHE A 335 -2.72 6.19 27.34
N LEU A 336 -3.40 7.32 27.07
CA LEU A 336 -2.74 8.62 26.96
C LEU A 336 -2.16 9.10 28.31
N LYS A 337 -2.79 8.72 29.43
CA LYS A 337 -2.40 9.19 30.79
C LYS A 337 -1.28 8.37 31.42
N ILE A 338 -1.06 7.14 30.95
CA ILE A 338 -0.12 6.19 31.57
C ILE A 338 1.35 6.50 31.18
N MET A 339 1.59 7.24 30.08
CA MET A 339 2.94 7.57 29.62
C MET A 339 3.64 8.69 30.42
N ILE A 340 2.95 9.40 31.31
CA ILE A 340 3.52 10.50 32.11
C ILE A 340 4.03 10.00 33.48
N VAL A 341 3.78 8.74 33.84
CA VAL A 341 4.23 8.16 35.12
C VAL A 341 5.01 6.87 34.87
N ILE A 342 6.24 6.99 34.35
CA ILE A 342 7.30 5.99 34.51
C ILE A 342 8.62 6.70 34.75
#